data_AF-A0A931C490-F1
#
_entry.id   AF-A0A931C490-F1
#
_cell.length_a   1.000
_cell.length_b   1.000
_cell.length_c   1.000
_cell.angle_alpha   90.00
_cell.angle_beta   90.00
_cell.angle_gamma   90.00
#
_symmetry.space_group_name_H-M   'P 1'
#
loop_
_entity.id
_entity.type
_entity.pdbx_description
1 polymer ?
#
loop_
_entity_poly.entity_id
_entity_poly.type
_entity_poly.pdbx_seq_one_letter_code
_entity_poly.pdbx_strand_id
1 'polypeptide(L)'
;MTDRPTAAPETVEESRLTVALLAAAALVWTAAMLWSARVTITGRPNAEMEVTSTAYALPGAVSADLVAGACVALLVLTLISRRRTLGATTRFAVATGTGLLVGVLSALPIITINTAGSLYAIVGGTVAAAATIGGAIAGLRIPPVIAAAAAAAIGVFVIGFVLNLFQEPVLELLGAGDTESSANAAQWFSYGQAALSGLAAGLIAYAVLRRARRRAGGADVRWPLYAAAGAGPGLIVVIGEVLSRTAGAEVLQLAEKVSPMDQLAQQILSTARLNSGLVVLFVGAITAILAVGRTLSPAADEDDPQSNSSSSETAYHSNS
;
A
#
# COMPACT_ATOMS: atom_id res chain seq x y z
N MET A 1 3.34 17.45 -45.09
CA MET A 1 2.74 16.62 -44.03
C MET A 1 3.86 16.31 -43.05
N THR A 2 4.05 17.17 -42.05
CA THR A 2 5.10 17.04 -41.04
C THR A 2 4.52 16.28 -39.86
N ASP A 3 5.02 15.08 -39.63
CA ASP A 3 4.74 14.31 -38.41
C ASP A 3 5.12 15.15 -37.20
N ARG A 4 4.10 15.61 -36.45
CA ARG A 4 4.32 16.13 -35.11
C ARG A 4 4.79 14.94 -34.26
N PRO A 5 5.97 15.00 -33.63
CA PRO A 5 6.30 14.05 -32.60
C PRO A 5 5.23 14.21 -31.51
N THR A 6 4.42 13.17 -31.31
CA THR A 6 3.56 13.02 -30.13
C THR A 6 4.48 13.04 -28.90
N ALA A 7 4.64 14.23 -28.33
CA ALA A 7 5.30 14.41 -27.05
C ALA A 7 4.63 13.47 -26.04
N ALA A 8 5.44 12.64 -25.38
CA ALA A 8 4.96 11.77 -24.31
C ALA A 8 4.15 12.60 -23.31
N PRO A 9 3.02 12.08 -22.79
CA PRO A 9 2.17 12.85 -21.89
C PRO A 9 3.00 13.34 -20.71
N GLU A 10 3.05 14.66 -20.53
CA GLU A 10 3.65 15.30 -19.37
C GLU A 10 3.10 14.62 -18.12
N THR A 11 3.99 14.16 -17.25
CA THR A 11 3.60 13.49 -16.01
C THR A 11 2.78 14.47 -15.18
N VAL A 12 1.46 14.25 -15.12
CA VAL A 12 0.52 15.06 -14.35
C VAL A 12 1.01 15.14 -12.91
N GLU A 13 1.43 16.33 -12.48
CA GLU A 13 1.88 16.57 -11.11
C GLU A 13 0.70 16.51 -10.13
N GLU A 14 0.83 15.74 -9.05
CA GLU A 14 -0.15 15.72 -7.98
C GLU A 14 -0.19 17.06 -7.22
N SER A 15 -1.33 17.36 -6.62
CA SER A 15 -1.47 18.58 -5.83
C SER A 15 -0.53 18.55 -4.63
N ARG A 16 0.32 19.57 -4.48
CA ARG A 16 1.31 19.68 -3.39
C ARG A 16 0.69 19.53 -2.01
N LEU A 17 -0.48 20.11 -1.80
CA LEU A 17 -1.20 20.01 -0.53
C LEU A 17 -1.61 18.56 -0.25
N THR A 18 -2.03 17.81 -1.26
CA THR A 18 -2.38 16.39 -1.11
C THR A 18 -1.14 15.57 -0.73
N VAL A 19 -0.02 15.77 -1.42
CA VAL A 19 1.22 15.04 -1.13
C VAL A 19 1.80 15.41 0.24
N ALA A 20 1.71 16.69 0.64
CA ALA A 20 2.13 17.15 1.95
C ALA A 20 1.27 16.56 3.08
N LEU A 21 -0.06 16.51 2.91
CA LEU A 21 -0.96 15.89 3.88
C LEU A 21 -0.71 14.38 3.98
N LEU A 22 -0.45 13.69 2.86
CA LEU A 22 -0.11 12.26 2.87
C LEU A 22 1.22 11.99 3.58
N ALA A 23 2.24 12.82 3.33
CA ALA A 23 3.52 12.72 4.04
C ALA A 23 3.36 12.97 5.54
N ALA A 24 2.61 14.00 5.93
CA ALA A 24 2.33 14.28 7.33
C ALA A 24 1.57 13.13 8.00
N ALA A 25 0.51 12.61 7.37
CA ALA A 25 -0.26 11.49 7.90
C ALA A 25 0.59 10.22 8.03
N ALA A 26 1.43 9.91 7.03
CA ALA A 26 2.32 8.77 7.08
C ALA A 26 3.39 8.91 8.19
N LEU A 27 3.97 10.11 8.36
CA LEU A 27 4.93 10.37 9.44
C LEU A 27 4.29 10.27 10.83
N VAL A 28 3.06 10.77 11.00
CA VAL A 28 2.31 10.62 12.26
C VAL A 28 2.04 9.15 12.54
N TRP A 29 1.64 8.38 11.52
CA TRP A 29 1.43 6.94 11.65
C TRP A 29 2.74 6.22 12.04
N THR A 30 3.84 6.47 11.33
CA THR A 30 5.16 5.92 11.68
C THR A 30 5.58 6.27 13.10
N ALA A 31 5.45 7.55 13.50
CA ALA A 31 5.80 7.99 14.85
C ALA A 31 4.96 7.26 15.91
N ALA A 32 3.66 7.08 15.67
CA ALA A 32 2.78 6.34 16.56
C ALA A 32 3.19 4.85 16.67
N MET A 33 3.53 4.20 15.55
CA MET A 33 3.96 2.79 15.55
C MET A 33 5.31 2.60 16.24
N LEU A 34 6.29 3.48 15.98
CA LEU A 34 7.61 3.41 16.64
C LEU A 34 7.50 3.71 18.14
N TRP A 35 6.66 4.66 18.53
CA TRP A 35 6.37 4.94 19.93
C TRP A 35 5.73 3.72 20.61
N SER A 36 4.68 3.17 20.01
CA SER A 36 3.99 1.98 20.50
C SER A 36 4.94 0.79 20.64
N ALA A 37 5.80 0.57 19.64
CA ALA A 37 6.82 -0.48 19.67
C ALA A 37 7.79 -0.26 20.83
N ARG A 38 8.34 0.95 20.98
CA ARG A 38 9.28 1.27 22.04
C ARG A 38 8.71 1.05 23.43
N VAL A 39 7.50 1.56 23.70
CA VAL A 39 6.81 1.36 24.99
C VAL A 39 6.59 -0.12 25.27
N THR A 40 6.18 -0.88 24.26
CA THR A 40 5.92 -2.33 24.38
C THR A 40 7.18 -3.12 24.71
N ILE A 41 8.32 -2.72 24.15
CA ILE A 41 9.62 -3.35 24.34
C ILE A 41 10.20 -2.99 25.71
N THR A 42 10.30 -1.70 26.03
CA THR A 42 10.94 -1.22 27.28
C THR A 42 10.12 -1.52 28.53
N GLY A 43 8.84 -1.85 28.39
CA GLY A 43 7.95 -2.20 29.50
C GLY A 43 8.07 -3.65 29.98
N ARG A 44 8.99 -4.46 29.44
CA ARG A 44 9.11 -5.90 29.76
C ARG A 44 10.16 -6.18 30.84
N PRO A 45 9.90 -7.11 31.77
CA PRO A 45 10.80 -7.38 32.89
C PRO A 45 12.00 -8.27 32.51
N ASN A 46 11.88 -9.09 31.46
CA ASN A 46 12.88 -10.09 31.07
C ASN A 46 13.23 -9.98 29.58
N ALA A 47 14.49 -10.28 29.23
CA ALA A 47 15.02 -10.21 27.86
C ALA A 47 14.31 -11.13 26.85
N GLU A 48 13.78 -12.28 27.28
CA GLU A 48 13.02 -13.18 26.39
C GLU A 48 11.69 -12.55 25.96
N MET A 49 10.99 -11.91 26.90
CA MET A 49 9.75 -11.18 26.61
C MET A 49 9.98 -9.95 25.74
N GLU A 50 11.15 -9.32 25.88
CA GLU A 50 11.60 -8.19 25.06
C GLU A 50 11.75 -8.61 23.58
N VAL A 51 12.41 -9.72 23.30
CA VAL A 51 12.56 -10.29 21.94
C VAL A 51 11.20 -10.61 21.33
N THR A 52 10.36 -11.37 22.06
CA THR A 52 9.04 -11.77 21.58
C THR A 52 8.14 -10.54 21.33
N SER A 53 8.16 -9.54 22.21
CA SER A 53 7.39 -8.30 22.03
C SER A 53 7.88 -7.44 20.85
N THR A 54 9.19 -7.43 20.59
CA THR A 54 9.80 -6.76 19.44
C THR A 54 9.31 -7.38 18.13
N ALA A 55 9.28 -8.72 18.06
CA ALA A 55 8.79 -9.44 16.89
C ALA A 55 7.31 -9.14 16.59
N TYR A 56 6.49 -8.91 17.62
CA TYR A 56 5.08 -8.54 17.45
C TYR A 56 4.85 -7.09 17.01
N ALA A 57 5.69 -6.15 17.45
CA ALA A 57 5.54 -4.74 17.13
C ALA A 57 6.08 -4.36 15.73
N LEU A 58 7.04 -5.15 15.22
CA LEU A 58 7.79 -4.81 14.01
C LEU A 58 6.96 -4.72 12.71
N PRO A 59 6.03 -5.65 12.40
CA PRO A 59 5.35 -5.66 11.09
C PRO A 59 4.59 -4.37 10.81
N GLY A 60 3.99 -3.80 11.86
CA GLY A 60 3.26 -2.55 11.76
C GLY A 60 4.16 -1.33 11.56
N ALA A 61 5.31 -1.27 12.25
CA ALA A 61 6.31 -0.23 12.04
C ALA A 61 6.91 -0.29 10.62
N VAL A 62 7.30 -1.49 10.16
CA VAL A 62 7.82 -1.72 8.80
C VAL A 62 6.83 -1.25 7.72
N SER A 63 5.55 -1.57 7.88
CA SER A 63 4.52 -1.14 6.93
C SER A 63 4.34 0.38 6.91
N ALA A 64 4.34 1.01 8.09
CA ALA A 64 4.23 2.46 8.22
C ALA A 64 5.45 3.17 7.61
N ASP A 65 6.67 2.68 7.88
CA ASP A 65 7.92 3.23 7.35
C ASP A 65 8.02 3.12 5.83
N LEU A 66 7.56 2.00 5.24
CA LEU A 66 7.47 1.87 3.79
C LEU A 66 6.57 2.96 3.19
N VAL A 67 5.40 3.21 3.79
CA VAL A 67 4.48 4.27 3.33
C VAL A 67 5.06 5.66 3.56
N ALA A 68 5.69 5.91 4.71
CA ALA A 68 6.34 7.19 5.01
C ALA A 68 7.47 7.50 4.03
N GLY A 69 8.34 6.52 3.75
CA GLY A 69 9.39 6.63 2.76
C GLY A 69 8.85 7.01 1.38
N ALA A 70 7.76 6.36 0.94
CA ALA A 70 7.11 6.69 -0.33
C ALA A 70 6.50 8.10 -0.34
N CYS A 71 5.74 8.47 0.69
CA CYS A 71 5.07 9.78 0.76
C CYS A 71 6.06 10.94 0.87
N VAL A 72 7.10 10.81 1.70
CA VAL A 72 8.12 11.86 1.87
C VAL A 72 8.97 11.99 0.61
N ALA A 73 9.34 10.88 -0.04
CA ALA A 73 10.02 10.92 -1.33
C ALA A 73 9.16 11.58 -2.42
N LEU A 74 7.86 11.26 -2.50
CA LEU A 74 6.93 11.97 -3.39
C LEU A 74 6.91 13.48 -3.08
N LEU A 75 6.85 13.87 -1.81
CA LEU A 75 6.86 15.28 -1.42
C LEU A 75 8.15 15.96 -1.87
N VAL A 76 9.31 15.40 -1.57
CA VAL A 76 10.62 15.93 -1.99
C VAL A 76 10.70 16.06 -3.51
N LEU A 77 10.27 15.05 -4.26
CA LEU A 77 10.24 15.09 -5.72
C LEU A 77 9.32 16.19 -6.24
N THR A 78 8.12 16.37 -5.69
CA THR A 78 7.22 17.47 -6.09
C THR A 78 7.80 18.87 -5.78
N LEU A 79 8.58 19.00 -4.71
CA LEU A 79 9.24 20.25 -4.35
C LEU A 79 10.43 20.56 -5.27
N ILE A 80 11.19 19.54 -5.69
CA ILE A 80 12.34 19.70 -6.60
C ILE A 80 11.87 19.94 -8.04
N SER A 81 10.87 19.18 -8.52
CA SER A 81 10.31 19.32 -9.87
C SER A 81 9.82 20.73 -10.16
N ARG A 82 9.36 21.45 -9.13
CA ARG A 82 8.99 22.88 -9.23
C ARG A 82 10.12 23.75 -9.81
N ARG A 83 11.37 23.43 -9.50
CA ARG A 83 12.52 24.25 -9.86
C ARG A 83 13.29 23.68 -11.05
N ARG A 84 13.30 22.35 -11.21
CA ARG A 84 14.07 21.65 -12.26
C ARG A 84 13.39 20.34 -12.66
N THR A 85 13.34 20.07 -13.96
CA THR A 85 12.98 18.75 -14.45
C THR A 85 14.10 17.76 -14.13
N LEU A 86 13.74 16.64 -13.49
CA LEU A 86 14.72 15.59 -13.14
C LEU A 86 14.75 14.50 -14.20
N GLY A 87 15.96 14.10 -14.60
CA GLY A 87 16.18 12.87 -15.36
C GLY A 87 15.71 11.63 -14.57
N ALA A 88 15.46 10.52 -15.26
CA ALA A 88 14.96 9.28 -14.64
C ALA A 88 15.90 8.79 -13.51
N THR A 89 17.20 8.75 -13.77
CA THR A 89 18.22 8.32 -12.79
C THR A 89 18.27 9.24 -11.58
N THR A 90 18.28 10.56 -11.79
CA THR A 90 18.32 11.55 -10.70
C THR A 90 17.05 11.48 -9.85
N ARG A 91 15.88 11.34 -10.48
CA ARG A 91 14.60 11.15 -9.79
C ARG A 91 14.66 9.92 -8.88
N PHE A 92 15.10 8.79 -9.41
CA PHE A 92 15.21 7.56 -8.63
C PHE A 92 16.20 7.71 -7.47
N ALA A 93 17.39 8.27 -7.73
CA ALA A 93 18.41 8.50 -6.70
C ALA A 93 17.91 9.43 -5.57
N VAL A 94 17.22 10.52 -5.92
CA VAL A 94 16.61 11.44 -4.94
C VAL A 94 15.52 10.73 -4.13
N ALA A 95 14.68 9.94 -4.77
CA ALA A 95 13.59 9.21 -4.11
C ALA A 95 14.12 8.18 -3.11
N THR A 96 15.05 7.33 -3.55
CA THR A 96 15.72 6.32 -2.72
C THR A 96 16.51 6.97 -1.60
N GLY A 97 17.26 8.05 -1.88
CA GLY A 97 18.00 8.79 -0.86
C GLY A 97 17.08 9.44 0.18
N THR A 98 15.92 9.95 -0.23
CA THR A 98 14.91 10.47 0.70
C THR A 98 14.34 9.36 1.58
N GLY A 99 14.00 8.21 1.00
CA GLY A 99 13.56 7.02 1.74
C GLY A 99 14.60 6.54 2.75
N LEU A 100 15.88 6.53 2.36
CA LEU A 100 17.00 6.20 3.25
C LEU A 100 17.11 7.17 4.43
N LEU A 101 17.00 8.48 4.19
CA LEU A 101 17.03 9.48 5.26
C LEU A 101 15.87 9.30 6.24
N VAL A 102 14.65 9.07 5.73
CA VAL A 102 13.49 8.75 6.58
C VAL A 102 13.77 7.48 7.38
N GLY A 103 14.27 6.43 6.73
CA GLY A 103 14.59 5.17 7.37
C GLY A 103 15.63 5.28 8.49
N VAL A 104 16.70 6.04 8.26
CA VAL A 104 17.72 6.33 9.29
C VAL A 104 17.08 7.04 10.49
N LEU A 105 16.25 8.06 10.25
CA LEU A 105 15.56 8.77 11.32
C LEU A 105 14.59 7.88 12.10
N SER A 106 13.85 7.01 11.41
CA SER A 106 12.93 6.03 12.01
C SER A 106 13.66 4.95 12.81
N ALA A 107 14.89 4.59 12.44
CA ALA A 107 15.68 3.57 13.13
C ALA A 107 16.24 4.05 14.49
N LEU A 108 16.51 5.36 14.63
CA LEU A 108 17.07 5.96 15.86
C LEU A 108 16.32 5.59 17.15
N PRO A 109 14.98 5.75 17.26
CA PRO A 109 14.26 5.43 18.49
C PRO A 109 14.32 3.96 18.89
N ILE A 110 14.60 3.04 17.95
CA ILE A 110 14.72 1.60 18.20
C ILE A 110 16.16 1.24 18.59
N ILE A 111 17.16 1.72 17.82
CA ILE A 111 18.58 1.42 18.08
C ILE A 111 19.04 1.98 19.42
N THR A 112 18.47 3.11 19.85
CA THR A 112 18.79 3.74 21.14
C THR A 112 18.16 3.05 22.35
N ILE A 113 17.35 1.99 22.17
CA ILE A 113 16.85 1.18 23.29
C ILE A 113 18.02 0.45 23.96
N ASN A 114 18.91 -0.15 23.17
CA ASN A 114 20.16 -0.72 23.66
C ASN A 114 21.22 -0.73 22.55
N THR A 115 22.27 0.06 22.74
CA THR A 115 23.35 0.25 21.76
C THR A 115 24.39 -0.87 21.77
N ALA A 116 24.36 -1.76 22.77
CA ALA A 116 25.29 -2.88 22.88
C ALA A 116 24.75 -4.18 22.24
N GLY A 117 23.44 -4.26 21.96
CA GLY A 117 22.78 -5.44 21.41
C GLY A 117 22.59 -5.38 19.89
N SER A 118 22.90 -6.47 19.20
CA SER A 118 22.67 -6.63 17.74
C SER A 118 21.19 -6.66 17.35
N LEU A 119 20.30 -7.09 18.27
CA LEU A 119 18.85 -7.17 18.05
C LEU A 119 18.26 -5.84 17.54
N TYR A 120 18.52 -4.75 18.25
CA TYR A 120 17.95 -3.45 17.92
C TYR A 120 18.54 -2.84 16.66
N ALA A 121 19.79 -3.17 16.34
CA ALA A 121 20.41 -2.81 15.07
C ALA A 121 19.74 -3.52 13.88
N ILE A 122 19.42 -4.82 13.99
CA ILE A 122 18.71 -5.58 12.95
C ILE A 122 17.30 -5.01 12.75
N VAL A 123 16.57 -4.76 13.85
CA VAL A 123 15.21 -4.21 13.82
C VAL A 123 15.20 -2.80 13.22
N GLY A 124 16.12 -1.93 13.67
CA GLY A 124 16.30 -0.59 13.11
C GLY A 124 16.69 -0.62 11.63
N GLY A 125 17.57 -1.54 11.24
CA GLY A 125 17.94 -1.77 9.84
C GLY A 125 16.77 -2.22 8.97
N THR A 126 15.86 -3.03 9.51
CA THR A 126 14.66 -3.50 8.80
C THR A 126 13.69 -2.35 8.53
N VAL A 127 13.45 -1.51 9.52
CA VAL A 127 12.68 -0.27 9.40
C VAL A 127 13.33 0.68 8.37
N ALA A 128 14.65 0.85 8.43
CA ALA A 128 15.36 1.68 7.48
C ALA A 128 15.29 1.17 6.04
N ALA A 129 15.41 -0.15 5.85
CA ALA A 129 15.24 -0.80 4.55
C ALA A 129 13.82 -0.60 4.00
N ALA A 130 12.80 -0.72 4.85
CA ALA A 130 11.40 -0.53 4.46
C ALA A 130 11.15 0.88 3.92
N ALA A 131 11.58 1.92 4.65
CA ALA A 131 11.46 3.31 4.19
C ALA A 131 12.26 3.58 2.90
N THR A 132 13.44 2.96 2.76
CA THR A 132 14.26 3.05 1.54
C THR A 132 13.53 2.44 0.34
N ILE A 133 12.91 1.27 0.50
CA ILE A 133 12.10 0.61 -0.54
C ILE A 133 10.90 1.49 -0.91
N GLY A 134 10.19 2.04 0.09
CA GLY A 134 9.12 2.99 -0.12
C GLY A 134 9.55 4.20 -0.96
N GLY A 135 10.69 4.79 -0.61
CA GLY A 135 11.29 5.90 -1.37
C GLY A 135 11.66 5.50 -2.80
N ALA A 136 12.23 4.31 -3.01
CA ALA A 136 12.54 3.81 -4.34
C ALA A 136 11.27 3.63 -5.21
N ILE A 137 10.17 3.13 -4.62
CA ILE A 137 8.86 3.02 -5.29
C ILE A 137 8.36 4.40 -5.73
N ALA A 138 8.47 5.44 -4.89
CA ALA A 138 8.14 6.83 -5.24
C ALA A 138 8.94 7.38 -6.44
N GLY A 139 10.12 6.83 -6.70
CA GLY A 139 10.95 7.13 -7.86
C GLY A 139 10.32 6.74 -9.19
N LEU A 140 9.37 5.80 -9.20
CA LEU A 140 8.64 5.39 -10.40
C LEU A 140 7.84 6.56 -11.00
N ARG A 141 7.70 6.59 -12.33
CA ARG A 141 7.04 7.67 -13.09
C ARG A 141 5.51 7.55 -13.11
N ILE A 142 4.91 7.15 -12.00
CA ILE A 142 3.45 7.05 -11.82
C ILE A 142 2.96 7.70 -10.50
N PRO A 143 3.25 9.00 -10.24
CA PRO A 143 2.95 9.63 -8.95
C PRO A 143 1.50 9.50 -8.46
N PRO A 144 0.45 9.63 -9.30
CA PRO A 144 -0.94 9.50 -8.83
C PRO A 144 -1.27 8.10 -8.29
N VAL A 145 -0.67 7.05 -8.88
CA VAL A 145 -0.87 5.66 -8.47
C VAL A 145 -0.24 5.42 -7.10
N ILE A 146 0.95 5.97 -6.88
CA ILE A 146 1.68 5.83 -5.62
C ILE A 146 0.98 6.62 -4.52
N ALA A 147 0.52 7.84 -4.82
CA ALA A 147 -0.27 8.64 -3.88
C ALA A 147 -1.60 7.96 -3.53
N ALA A 148 -2.27 7.35 -4.50
CA ALA A 148 -3.50 6.59 -4.27
C ALA A 148 -3.26 5.33 -3.43
N ALA A 149 -2.20 4.56 -3.71
CA ALA A 149 -1.81 3.40 -2.92
C ALA A 149 -1.46 3.78 -1.47
N ALA A 150 -0.73 4.89 -1.26
CA ALA A 150 -0.38 5.39 0.06
C ALA A 150 -1.62 5.90 0.83
N ALA A 151 -2.51 6.63 0.16
CA ALA A 151 -3.78 7.07 0.75
C ALA A 151 -4.66 5.87 1.16
N ALA A 152 -4.73 4.85 0.30
CA ALA A 152 -5.43 3.61 0.59
C ALA A 152 -4.79 2.87 1.78
N ALA A 153 -3.46 2.87 1.90
CA ALA A 153 -2.76 2.19 3.01
C ALA A 153 -3.05 2.87 4.36
N ILE A 154 -3.03 4.20 4.39
CA ILE A 154 -3.43 4.99 5.57
C ILE A 154 -4.90 4.72 5.91
N GLY A 155 -5.78 4.70 4.91
CA GLY A 155 -7.20 4.40 5.12
C GLY A 155 -7.45 2.99 5.68
N VAL A 156 -6.75 1.98 5.16
CA VAL A 156 -6.79 0.60 5.67
C VAL A 156 -6.30 0.55 7.12
N PHE A 157 -5.20 1.26 7.44
CA PHE A 157 -4.73 1.35 8.82
C PHE A 157 -5.79 1.96 9.74
N VAL A 158 -6.43 3.07 9.35
CA VAL A 158 -7.48 3.71 10.15
C VAL A 158 -8.68 2.79 10.34
N ILE A 159 -9.13 2.11 9.28
CA ILE A 159 -10.25 1.16 9.36
C ILE A 159 -9.90 -0.02 10.27
N GLY A 160 -8.71 -0.59 10.08
CA GLY A 160 -8.21 -1.65 10.95
C GLY A 160 -8.17 -1.21 12.41
N PHE A 161 -7.60 -0.03 12.69
CA PHE A 161 -7.54 0.53 14.03
C PHE A 161 -8.94 0.67 14.65
N VAL A 162 -9.90 1.25 13.92
CA VAL A 162 -11.28 1.41 14.39
C VAL A 162 -11.94 0.05 14.64
N LEU A 163 -11.79 -0.93 13.73
CA LEU A 163 -12.35 -2.27 13.91
C LEU A 163 -11.76 -2.99 15.12
N ASN A 164 -10.46 -2.81 15.39
CA ASN A 164 -9.82 -3.38 16.57
C ASN A 164 -10.37 -2.78 17.88
N LEU A 165 -10.82 -1.51 17.89
CA LEU A 165 -11.50 -0.94 19.06
C LEU A 165 -12.85 -1.61 19.38
N PHE A 166 -13.48 -2.25 18.39
CA PHE A 166 -14.75 -2.96 18.54
C PHE A 166 -14.58 -4.49 18.47
N GLN A 167 -13.35 -5.01 18.58
CA GLN A 167 -13.07 -6.43 18.43
C GLN A 167 -13.85 -7.27 19.44
N GLU A 168 -13.81 -6.94 20.73
CA GLU A 168 -14.48 -7.69 21.79
C GLU A 168 -16.00 -7.83 21.54
N PRO A 169 -16.77 -6.75 21.33
CA PRO A 169 -18.19 -6.85 20.98
C PRO A 169 -18.46 -7.69 19.72
N VAL A 170 -17.62 -7.57 18.70
CA VAL A 170 -17.81 -8.31 17.45
C VAL A 170 -17.51 -9.80 17.66
N LEU A 171 -16.51 -10.15 18.47
CA LEU A 171 -16.22 -11.54 18.81
C LEU A 171 -17.34 -12.17 19.62
N GLU A 172 -17.92 -11.44 20.58
CA GLU A 172 -19.12 -11.89 21.31
C GLU A 172 -20.29 -12.15 20.35
N LEU A 173 -20.54 -11.26 19.40
CA LEU A 173 -21.58 -11.42 18.37
C LEU A 173 -21.31 -12.60 17.42
N LEU A 174 -20.04 -12.91 17.17
CA LEU A 174 -19.62 -14.08 16.38
C LEU A 174 -19.66 -15.39 17.19
N GLY A 175 -20.08 -15.34 18.47
CA GLY A 175 -20.28 -16.51 19.31
C GLY A 175 -19.05 -16.94 20.10
N ALA A 176 -18.10 -16.03 20.38
CA ALA A 176 -17.00 -16.33 21.29
C ALA A 176 -17.54 -16.76 22.68
N GLY A 177 -17.21 -17.97 23.11
CA GLY A 177 -17.71 -18.58 24.34
C GLY A 177 -16.71 -19.59 24.90
N ASP A 178 -16.62 -20.76 24.27
CA ASP A 178 -15.59 -21.76 24.57
C ASP A 178 -14.32 -21.55 23.71
N THR A 179 -13.22 -22.25 24.04
CA THR A 179 -11.91 -22.12 23.37
C THR A 179 -11.99 -22.32 21.85
N GLU A 180 -12.71 -23.35 21.38
CA GLU A 180 -12.88 -23.62 19.94
C GLU A 180 -13.73 -22.54 19.26
N SER A 181 -14.83 -22.13 19.89
CA SER A 181 -15.71 -21.09 19.35
C SER A 181 -15.00 -19.75 19.24
N SER A 182 -14.17 -19.41 20.23
CA SER A 182 -13.37 -18.18 20.25
C SER A 182 -12.31 -18.17 19.15
N ALA A 183 -11.67 -19.31 18.88
CA ALA A 183 -10.71 -19.44 17.79
C ALA A 183 -11.38 -19.24 16.41
N ASN A 184 -12.55 -19.86 16.21
CA ASN A 184 -13.32 -19.71 14.97
C ASN A 184 -13.82 -18.25 14.79
N ALA A 185 -14.36 -17.64 15.85
CA ALA A 185 -14.79 -16.25 15.84
C ALA A 185 -13.64 -15.29 15.50
N ALA A 186 -12.45 -15.50 16.08
CA ALA A 186 -11.26 -14.71 15.77
C ALA A 186 -10.83 -14.87 14.30
N GLN A 187 -10.94 -16.08 13.75
CA GLN A 187 -10.64 -16.33 12.34
C GLN A 187 -11.63 -15.60 11.41
N TRP A 188 -12.93 -15.67 11.70
CA TRP A 188 -13.96 -14.94 10.95
C TRP A 188 -13.80 -13.42 11.05
N PHE A 189 -13.49 -12.92 12.24
CA PHE A 189 -13.19 -11.50 12.45
C PHE A 189 -12.00 -11.05 11.58
N SER A 190 -10.92 -11.84 11.57
CA SER A 190 -9.73 -11.56 10.77
C SER A 190 -10.03 -11.50 9.26
N TYR A 191 -10.79 -12.48 8.73
CA TYR A 191 -11.20 -12.47 7.32
C TYR A 191 -12.15 -11.32 6.99
N GLY A 192 -13.13 -11.04 7.87
CA GLY A 192 -14.04 -9.92 7.71
C GLY A 192 -13.31 -8.59 7.68
N GLN A 193 -12.38 -8.38 8.63
CA GLN A 193 -11.53 -7.18 8.68
C GLN A 193 -10.68 -7.05 7.42
N ALA A 194 -10.06 -8.14 6.94
CA ALA A 194 -9.24 -8.13 5.73
C ALA A 194 -10.07 -7.82 4.47
N ALA A 195 -11.27 -8.40 4.35
CA ALA A 195 -12.18 -8.13 3.23
C ALA A 195 -12.68 -6.68 3.23
N LEU A 196 -13.11 -6.15 4.39
CA LEU A 196 -13.53 -4.75 4.54
C LEU A 196 -12.39 -3.78 4.23
N SER A 197 -11.18 -4.10 4.71
CA SER A 197 -9.97 -3.34 4.42
C SER A 197 -9.63 -3.34 2.93
N GLY A 198 -9.73 -4.50 2.26
CA GLY A 198 -9.56 -4.59 0.81
C GLY A 198 -10.58 -3.76 0.04
N LEU A 199 -11.86 -3.84 0.42
CA LEU A 199 -12.92 -3.03 -0.20
C LEU A 199 -12.64 -1.54 -0.05
N ALA A 200 -12.28 -1.11 1.17
CA ALA A 200 -11.92 0.27 1.41
C ALA A 200 -10.68 0.71 0.63
N ALA A 201 -9.65 -0.12 0.55
CA ALA A 201 -8.45 0.14 -0.23
C ALA A 201 -8.80 0.44 -1.70
N GLY A 202 -9.60 -0.42 -2.33
CA GLY A 202 -10.03 -0.23 -3.71
C GLY A 202 -10.85 1.04 -3.93
N LEU A 203 -11.80 1.34 -3.02
CA LEU A 203 -12.63 2.54 -3.11
C LEU A 203 -11.83 3.83 -2.90
N ILE A 204 -10.90 3.85 -1.93
CA ILE A 204 -10.03 5.00 -1.66
C ILE A 204 -9.11 5.23 -2.86
N ALA A 205 -8.45 4.18 -3.35
CA ALA A 205 -7.57 4.26 -4.52
C ALA A 205 -8.32 4.82 -5.75
N TYR A 206 -9.51 4.28 -6.02
CA TYR A 206 -10.38 4.76 -7.08
C TYR A 206 -10.76 6.24 -6.90
N ALA A 207 -11.19 6.64 -5.70
CA ALA A 207 -11.61 8.00 -5.43
C ALA A 207 -10.45 9.01 -5.58
N VAL A 208 -9.24 8.65 -5.13
CA VAL A 208 -8.04 9.49 -5.27
C VAL A 208 -7.66 9.64 -6.74
N LEU A 209 -7.56 8.53 -7.49
CA LEU A 209 -7.23 8.57 -8.92
C LEU A 209 -8.28 9.31 -9.74
N ARG A 210 -9.58 9.14 -9.43
CA ARG A 210 -10.65 9.87 -10.12
C ARG A 210 -10.62 11.37 -9.83
N ARG A 211 -10.27 11.77 -8.60
CA ARG A 211 -10.04 13.19 -8.28
C ARG A 211 -8.83 13.75 -9.03
N ALA A 212 -7.74 12.99 -9.13
CA ALA A 212 -6.56 13.38 -9.90
C ALA A 212 -6.90 13.56 -11.40
N ARG A 213 -7.64 12.62 -12.00
CA ARG A 213 -8.14 12.70 -13.39
C ARG A 213 -8.97 13.96 -13.65
N ARG A 214 -9.88 14.31 -12.74
CA ARG A 214 -10.71 15.52 -12.86
C ARG A 214 -9.88 16.80 -12.86
N ARG A 215 -8.79 16.85 -12.09
CA ARG A 215 -7.87 18.00 -12.06
C ARG A 215 -6.99 18.07 -13.30
N ALA A 216 -6.64 16.92 -13.88
CA ALA A 216 -5.75 16.78 -15.02
C ALA A 216 -6.43 17.00 -16.39
N GLY A 217 -7.62 17.59 -16.44
CA GLY A 217 -8.35 17.81 -17.69
C GLY A 217 -8.77 16.52 -18.41
N GLY A 218 -8.86 15.39 -17.71
CA GLY A 218 -9.37 14.13 -18.27
C GLY A 218 -8.31 13.16 -18.81
N ALA A 219 -7.02 13.45 -18.70
CA ALA A 219 -5.95 12.50 -19.02
C ALA A 219 -6.15 11.19 -18.21
N ASP A 220 -6.45 10.09 -18.90
CA ASP A 220 -6.90 8.87 -18.24
C ASP A 220 -5.73 8.01 -17.78
N VAL A 221 -5.84 7.52 -16.56
CA VAL A 221 -4.92 6.53 -16.00
C VAL A 221 -5.32 5.17 -16.58
N ARG A 222 -4.37 4.41 -17.11
CA ARG A 222 -4.66 3.08 -17.67
C ARG A 222 -5.35 2.21 -16.61
N TRP A 223 -6.38 1.46 -17.00
CA TRP A 223 -7.17 0.63 -16.08
C TRP A 223 -6.34 -0.29 -15.15
N PRO A 224 -5.19 -0.89 -15.55
CA PRO A 224 -4.42 -1.75 -14.65
C PRO A 224 -3.81 -0.98 -13.47
N LEU A 225 -3.60 0.33 -13.63
CA LEU A 225 -3.04 1.16 -12.58
C LEU A 225 -4.04 1.47 -11.46
N TYR A 226 -5.35 1.40 -11.74
CA TYR A 226 -6.37 1.43 -10.68
C TYR A 226 -6.30 0.15 -9.85
N ALA A 227 -6.17 -1.01 -10.50
CA ALA A 227 -5.98 -2.29 -9.81
C ALA A 227 -4.70 -2.28 -8.97
N ALA A 228 -3.59 -1.79 -9.52
CA ALA A 228 -2.32 -1.67 -8.81
C ALA A 228 -2.40 -0.73 -7.59
N ALA A 229 -3.09 0.40 -7.72
CA ALA A 229 -3.31 1.31 -6.59
C ALA A 229 -4.20 0.66 -5.50
N GLY A 230 -5.28 -0.03 -5.88
CA GLY A 230 -6.16 -0.74 -4.96
C GLY A 230 -5.48 -1.92 -4.27
N ALA A 231 -4.56 -2.62 -4.96
CA ALA A 231 -3.70 -3.67 -4.41
C ALA A 231 -2.61 -3.13 -3.47
N GLY A 232 -2.31 -1.83 -3.54
CA GLY A 232 -1.20 -1.18 -2.86
C GLY A 232 -1.06 -1.53 -1.37
N PRO A 233 -2.13 -1.37 -0.55
CA PRO A 233 -2.06 -1.70 0.88
C PRO A 233 -1.70 -3.17 1.16
N GLY A 234 -2.27 -4.10 0.38
CA GLY A 234 -1.96 -5.52 0.52
C GLY A 234 -0.52 -5.84 0.10
N LEU A 235 -0.01 -5.22 -0.97
CA LEU A 235 1.39 -5.33 -1.38
C LEU A 235 2.34 -4.83 -0.29
N ILE A 236 2.02 -3.71 0.37
CA ILE A 236 2.81 -3.16 1.47
C ILE A 236 2.91 -4.18 2.62
N VAL A 237 1.80 -4.80 3.00
CA VAL A 237 1.77 -5.84 4.04
C VAL A 237 2.62 -7.04 3.63
N VAL A 238 2.51 -7.51 2.39
CA VAL A 238 3.31 -8.64 1.89
C VAL A 238 4.80 -8.31 1.90
N ILE A 239 5.20 -7.14 1.41
CA ILE A 239 6.60 -6.69 1.44
C ILE A 239 7.08 -6.59 2.88
N GLY A 240 6.27 -6.00 3.77
CA GLY A 240 6.61 -5.85 5.18
C GLY A 240 6.79 -7.20 5.89
N GLU A 241 5.97 -8.19 5.55
CA GLU A 241 6.09 -9.55 6.10
C GLU A 241 7.34 -10.26 5.55
N VAL A 242 7.67 -10.09 4.28
CA VAL A 242 8.93 -10.62 3.72
C VAL A 242 10.15 -10.01 4.43
N LEU A 243 10.17 -8.69 4.60
CA LEU A 243 11.24 -8.00 5.33
C LEU A 243 11.34 -8.44 6.79
N SER A 244 10.20 -8.57 7.45
CA SER A 244 10.13 -9.01 8.86
C SER A 244 10.59 -10.46 9.02
N ARG A 245 10.28 -11.33 8.05
CA ARG A 245 10.75 -12.73 8.04
C ARG A 245 12.25 -12.84 7.84
N THR A 246 12.81 -12.05 6.92
CA THR A 246 14.27 -12.05 6.69
C THR A 246 15.01 -11.55 7.94
N ALA A 247 14.52 -10.48 8.57
CA ALA A 247 15.11 -9.95 9.80
C ALA A 247 14.94 -10.90 10.99
N GLY A 248 13.75 -11.50 11.14
CA GLY A 248 13.47 -12.47 12.21
C GLY A 248 14.34 -13.73 12.12
N ALA A 249 14.63 -14.21 10.91
CA ALA A 249 15.53 -15.34 10.70
C ALA A 249 16.96 -15.06 11.20
N GLU A 250 17.48 -13.85 10.99
CA GLU A 250 18.78 -13.45 11.53
C GLU A 250 18.73 -13.31 13.06
N VAL A 251 17.69 -12.71 13.61
CA VAL A 251 17.52 -12.58 15.07
C VAL A 251 17.48 -13.96 15.76
N LEU A 252 16.78 -14.93 15.19
CA LEU A 252 16.67 -16.29 15.72
C LEU A 252 18.01 -17.05 15.68
N GLN A 253 18.85 -16.82 14.66
CA GLN A 253 20.20 -17.41 14.61
C GLN A 253 21.12 -16.85 15.71
N LEU A 254 20.89 -15.61 16.14
CA LEU A 254 21.64 -15.00 17.24
C LEU A 254 21.09 -15.32 18.64
N ALA A 255 19.89 -15.89 18.74
CA ALA A 255 19.22 -16.12 20.01
C ALA A 255 18.94 -17.62 20.24
N GLU A 256 19.84 -18.30 20.96
CA GLU A 256 19.58 -19.64 21.56
C GLU A 256 18.45 -19.67 22.61
N LYS A 257 17.74 -18.54 22.81
CA LYS A 257 16.86 -18.30 23.97
C LYS A 257 15.37 -18.24 23.65
N VAL A 258 14.95 -18.46 22.40
CA VAL A 258 13.51 -18.40 22.05
C VAL A 258 12.88 -19.78 22.19
N SER A 259 11.89 -19.90 23.07
CA SER A 259 11.11 -21.13 23.25
C SER A 259 10.52 -21.62 21.93
N PRO A 260 10.49 -22.94 21.65
CA PRO A 260 9.83 -23.50 20.47
C PRO A 260 8.35 -23.09 20.34
N MET A 261 7.68 -22.87 21.48
CA MET A 261 6.28 -22.44 21.49
C MET A 261 6.11 -21.01 20.95
N ASP A 262 7.05 -20.11 21.26
CA ASP A 262 7.03 -18.72 20.78
C ASP A 262 7.29 -18.66 19.27
N GLN A 263 8.18 -19.51 18.77
CA GLN A 263 8.44 -19.63 17.32
C GLN A 263 7.19 -20.08 16.57
N LEU A 264 6.47 -21.07 17.10
CA LEU A 264 5.20 -21.54 16.53
C LEU A 264 4.16 -20.42 16.51
N ALA A 265 3.98 -19.71 17.62
CA ALA A 265 3.03 -18.60 17.72
C ALA A 265 3.36 -17.48 16.73
N GLN A 266 4.65 -17.14 16.56
CA GLN A 266 5.10 -16.16 15.57
C GLN A 266 4.84 -16.61 14.14
N GLN A 267 5.08 -17.89 13.82
CA GLN A 267 4.83 -18.45 12.50
C GLN A 267 3.34 -18.44 12.15
N ILE A 268 2.48 -18.81 13.11
CA ILE A 268 1.01 -18.75 12.94
C ILE A 268 0.57 -17.32 12.67
N LEU A 269 1.02 -16.35 13.48
CA LEU A 269 0.62 -14.95 13.30
C LEU A 269 1.17 -14.35 12.00
N SER A 270 2.42 -14.66 11.65
CA SER A 270 3.03 -14.29 10.37
C SER A 270 2.21 -14.81 9.19
N THR A 271 1.77 -16.06 9.25
CA THR A 271 0.93 -16.67 8.20
C THR A 271 -0.43 -16.00 8.13
N ALA A 272 -1.06 -15.70 9.28
CA ALA A 272 -2.33 -14.99 9.35
C ALA A 272 -2.24 -13.57 8.75
N ARG A 273 -1.16 -12.84 9.05
CA ARG A 273 -0.90 -11.50 8.48
C ARG A 273 -0.66 -11.56 6.98
N LEU A 274 0.13 -12.51 6.51
CA LEU A 274 0.36 -12.73 5.08
C LEU A 274 -0.97 -12.99 4.35
N ASN A 275 -1.78 -13.92 4.87
CA ASN A 275 -3.09 -14.25 4.31
C ASN A 275 -4.02 -13.03 4.30
N SER A 276 -4.05 -12.25 5.38
CA SER A 276 -4.83 -11.01 5.44
C SER A 276 -4.34 -9.99 4.41
N GLY A 277 -3.02 -9.83 4.26
CA GLY A 277 -2.42 -8.97 3.26
C GLY A 277 -2.77 -9.39 1.83
N LEU A 278 -2.79 -10.69 1.54
CA LEU A 278 -3.24 -11.24 0.25
C LEU A 278 -4.72 -10.98 0.01
N VAL A 279 -5.58 -11.17 1.01
CA VAL A 279 -7.01 -10.84 0.90
C VAL A 279 -7.19 -9.35 0.58
N VAL A 280 -6.52 -8.46 1.31
CA VAL A 280 -6.56 -7.00 1.05
C VAL A 280 -6.06 -6.69 -0.35
N LEU A 281 -4.97 -7.32 -0.80
CA LEU A 281 -4.40 -7.15 -2.14
C LEU A 281 -5.42 -7.49 -3.23
N PHE A 282 -6.00 -8.69 -3.19
CA PHE A 282 -6.92 -9.16 -4.22
C PHE A 282 -8.26 -8.44 -4.17
N VAL A 283 -8.85 -8.30 -2.99
CA VAL A 283 -10.14 -7.62 -2.82
C VAL A 283 -10.00 -6.14 -3.20
N GLY A 284 -8.90 -5.48 -2.84
CA GLY A 284 -8.63 -4.10 -3.22
C GLY A 284 -8.44 -3.91 -4.73
N ALA A 285 -7.70 -4.80 -5.38
CA ALA A 285 -7.55 -4.80 -6.84
C ALA A 285 -8.90 -4.96 -7.55
N ILE A 286 -9.68 -5.99 -7.16
CA ILE A 286 -10.99 -6.29 -7.76
C ILE A 286 -11.96 -5.12 -7.53
N THR A 287 -12.00 -4.58 -6.31
CA THR A 287 -12.89 -3.45 -5.99
C THR A 287 -12.57 -2.22 -6.83
N ALA A 288 -11.29 -1.91 -7.03
CA ALA A 288 -10.88 -0.80 -7.89
C ALA A 288 -11.27 -1.05 -9.36
N ILE A 289 -11.10 -2.27 -9.88
CA ILE A 289 -11.50 -2.64 -11.24
C ILE A 289 -13.01 -2.48 -11.42
N LEU A 290 -13.82 -3.00 -10.49
CA LEU A 290 -15.28 -2.90 -10.54
C LEU A 290 -15.75 -1.43 -10.47
N ALA A 291 -15.10 -0.61 -9.65
CA ALA A 291 -15.42 0.82 -9.55
C ALA A 291 -15.11 1.57 -10.85
N VAL A 292 -14.03 1.22 -11.55
CA VAL A 292 -13.72 1.77 -12.88
C VAL A 292 -14.74 1.29 -13.91
N GLY A 293 -15.01 -0.02 -13.96
CA GLY A 293 -15.92 -0.63 -14.92
C GLY A 293 -17.34 -0.05 -14.86
N ARG A 294 -17.83 0.25 -13.65
CA ARG A 294 -19.14 0.93 -13.46
C ARG A 294 -19.23 2.34 -14.04
N THR A 295 -18.12 2.91 -14.48
CA THR A 295 -18.08 4.28 -15.04
C THR A 295 -17.74 4.35 -16.51
N LEU A 296 -17.60 3.20 -17.17
CA LEU A 296 -17.54 3.12 -18.62
C LEU A 296 -18.97 3.16 -19.15
N SER A 297 -19.30 4.15 -19.98
CA SER A 297 -20.56 4.14 -20.72
C SER A 297 -20.58 2.97 -21.70
N PRO A 298 -21.75 2.39 -22.00
CA PRO A 298 -21.89 1.46 -23.11
C PRO A 298 -21.29 2.09 -24.37
N ALA A 299 -20.56 1.30 -25.15
CA ALA A 299 -20.18 1.74 -26.49
C ALA A 299 -21.48 2.14 -27.20
N ALA A 300 -21.51 3.34 -27.79
CA ALA A 300 -22.62 3.66 -28.69
C ALA A 300 -22.61 2.58 -29.75
N ASP A 301 -23.69 1.81 -29.86
CA ASP A 301 -23.86 0.85 -30.94
C ASP A 301 -23.59 1.63 -32.22
N GLU A 302 -22.51 1.28 -32.92
CA GLU A 302 -22.25 1.81 -34.25
C GLU A 302 -23.48 1.40 -35.07
N ASP A 303 -24.34 2.36 -35.38
CA ASP A 303 -25.50 2.18 -36.23
C ASP A 303 -25.07 1.34 -37.43
N ASP A 304 -25.56 0.09 -37.47
CA ASP A 304 -25.47 -0.80 -38.61
C ASP A 304 -25.82 0.06 -39.84
N PRO A 305 -24.90 0.29 -40.80
CA PRO A 305 -25.28 0.96 -42.03
C PRO A 305 -26.28 0.06 -42.71
N GLN A 306 -27.56 0.38 -42.53
CA GLN A 306 -28.68 -0.30 -43.13
C GLN A 306 -28.35 -0.49 -44.61
N SER A 307 -28.22 -1.76 -44.94
CA SER A 307 -28.23 -2.34 -46.26
C SER A 307 -29.52 -1.96 -46.97
N ASN A 308 -29.65 -0.71 -47.42
CA ASN A 308 -30.60 -0.37 -48.46
C ASN A 308 -30.05 -0.91 -49.79
N SER A 309 -30.38 -2.19 -50.01
CA SER A 309 -30.67 -2.82 -51.29
C SER A 309 -30.85 -1.80 -52.42
N SER A 310 -30.02 -1.78 -53.48
CA SER A 310 -30.06 -2.78 -54.54
C SER A 310 -31.50 -3.19 -54.91
N SER A 311 -32.28 -2.28 -55.50
CA SER A 311 -33.45 -2.60 -56.35
C SER A 311 -33.94 -1.35 -57.11
N SER A 312 -33.24 -0.98 -58.17
CA SER A 312 -33.81 -0.27 -59.34
C SER A 312 -32.85 -0.51 -60.51
N GLU A 313 -32.87 -1.71 -61.08
CA GLU A 313 -33.67 -1.96 -62.29
C GLU A 313 -32.98 -1.35 -63.53
N THR A 314 -31.97 -2.08 -63.98
CA THR A 314 -31.50 -2.08 -65.37
C THR A 314 -32.62 -2.61 -66.28
N ALA A 315 -33.37 -1.73 -66.93
CA ALA A 315 -34.13 -2.04 -68.14
C ALA A 315 -34.53 -0.76 -68.88
N TYR A 316 -33.74 -0.34 -69.88
CA TYR A 316 -34.17 -0.27 -71.29
C TYR A 316 -33.15 0.50 -72.14
N HIS A 317 -32.50 -0.24 -73.04
CA HIS A 317 -32.01 0.25 -74.32
C HIS A 317 -33.14 0.90 -75.14
N SER A 318 -32.87 1.97 -75.90
CA SER A 318 -33.09 2.05 -77.36
C SER A 318 -33.16 3.51 -77.87
N ASN A 319 -32.34 3.80 -78.88
CA ASN A 319 -32.51 4.72 -80.03
C ASN A 319 -33.01 6.15 -79.74
N SER A 320 -32.27 7.22 -80.06
CA SER A 320 -31.93 7.66 -81.42
C SER A 320 -31.07 8.92 -81.34
#